data_AF-A0A7K2HQF3-F1
#
_entry.id   AF-A0A7K2HQF3-F1
#
_cell.length_a   1.000
_cell.length_b   1.000
_cell.length_c   1.000
_cell.angle_alpha   90.00
_cell.angle_beta   90.00
_cell.angle_gamma   90.00
#
_symmetry.space_group_name_H-M   'P 1'
#
loop_
_entity.id
_entity.type
_entity.pdbx_description
1 polymer ?
#
loop_
_entity_poly.entity_id
_entity_poly.type
_entity_poly.pdbx_seq_one_letter_code
_entity_poly.pdbx_strand_id
1 'polypeptide(L)'
;MDIVIGNLIGFAIIIFLFWKYLRPVLSKAVNAQKDTIAQHVSESEAAKARVADAKAAHERAVAEAKAEAEELHKGAVRDAEAISGDLKAQADSEVKRITEHGKAQVALNRASLVRDLRTDLGLTAVDGAGKLVRSHLSDSQAQSDSVDRVIDELESMSAGGPGDLVAHSSELIGLHSMRASSRDAARSVAKEFDSAAKSLDSEALVKASEELTDVIGLIDGNPVLRKRLTEDEDNTDGQVELAKTLFGGKVSPIVVDILSVAIRQRWSSTSDFTAALRRQNALVVLTAAERDGSIEQVENELFGVARLLEQNPQLASLLADHTHDAGKRVDLLRSLVGDKVGSHTWYLLSHTIVLLHGQPADVAVDHLAELAAARRGESVAHVVSAAELSDAQKSRLSSVLGSIYGRTISVQTELDAELLGGLRVSVGDEVIEADVATRLAKAAESLPR
;
A
#
# COMPACT_ATOMS: atom_id res chain seq x y z
N MET A 1 -72.69 -104.34 -107.83
CA MET A 1 -72.35 -102.90 -107.81
C MET A 1 -72.74 -102.25 -106.48
N ASP A 2 -73.32 -102.99 -105.54
CA ASP A 2 -73.99 -102.43 -104.35
C ASP A 2 -73.07 -102.17 -103.14
N ILE A 3 -71.91 -102.84 -103.07
CA ILE A 3 -70.93 -102.62 -101.97
C ILE A 3 -70.22 -101.25 -102.11
N VAL A 4 -70.05 -100.76 -103.34
CA VAL A 4 -69.34 -99.48 -103.61
C VAL A 4 -70.20 -98.27 -103.20
N ILE A 5 -71.52 -98.32 -103.41
CA ILE A 5 -72.44 -97.23 -103.06
C ILE A 5 -72.61 -97.12 -101.54
N GLY A 6 -72.72 -98.26 -100.83
CA GLY A 6 -72.79 -98.26 -99.36
C GLY A 6 -71.53 -97.71 -98.70
N ASN A 7 -70.35 -98.02 -99.24
CA ASN A 7 -69.09 -97.49 -98.73
C ASN A 7 -68.95 -95.98 -99.02
N LEU A 8 -69.50 -95.50 -100.14
CA LEU A 8 -69.50 -94.07 -100.48
C LEU A 8 -70.41 -93.25 -99.56
N ILE A 9 -71.58 -93.80 -99.17
CA ILE A 9 -72.49 -93.16 -98.22
C ILE A 9 -71.88 -93.17 -96.81
N GLY A 10 -71.27 -94.28 -96.38
CA GLY A 10 -70.52 -94.33 -95.13
C GLY A 10 -69.37 -93.32 -95.09
N PHE A 11 -68.63 -93.20 -96.19
CA PHE A 11 -67.57 -92.21 -96.35
C PHE A 11 -68.09 -90.77 -96.35
N ALA A 12 -69.24 -90.50 -96.98
CA ALA A 12 -69.88 -89.19 -96.97
C ALA A 12 -70.36 -88.77 -95.57
N ILE A 13 -70.91 -89.71 -94.78
CA ILE A 13 -71.32 -89.45 -93.39
C ILE A 13 -70.09 -89.17 -92.50
N ILE A 14 -69.00 -89.92 -92.68
CA ILE A 14 -67.74 -89.67 -91.97
C ILE A 14 -67.17 -88.29 -92.34
N ILE A 15 -67.17 -87.91 -93.63
CA ILE A 15 -66.75 -86.57 -94.06
C ILE A 15 -67.63 -85.49 -93.44
N PHE A 16 -68.94 -85.68 -93.41
CA PHE A 16 -69.86 -84.69 -92.83
C PHE A 16 -69.61 -84.50 -91.33
N LEU A 17 -69.45 -85.59 -90.56
CA LEU A 17 -69.08 -85.54 -89.14
C LEU A 17 -67.71 -84.87 -88.95
N PHE A 18 -66.74 -85.18 -89.81
CA PHE A 18 -65.41 -84.57 -89.75
C PHE A 18 -65.46 -83.06 -90.02
N TRP A 19 -66.26 -82.64 -91.00
CA TRP A 19 -66.40 -81.24 -91.40
C TRP A 19 -67.24 -80.42 -90.40
N LYS A 20 -68.28 -81.02 -89.82
CA LYS A 20 -69.22 -80.35 -88.90
C LYS A 20 -68.70 -80.29 -87.45
N TYR A 21 -68.04 -81.35 -86.96
CA TYR A 21 -67.63 -81.45 -85.55
C TYR A 21 -66.11 -81.38 -85.33
N LEU A 22 -65.30 -82.06 -86.16
CA LEU A 22 -63.83 -82.06 -85.96
C LEU A 22 -63.16 -80.78 -86.47
N ARG A 23 -63.52 -80.31 -87.68
CA ARG A 23 -62.93 -79.11 -88.31
C ARG A 23 -62.99 -77.84 -87.45
N PRO A 24 -64.12 -77.43 -86.84
CA PRO A 24 -64.17 -76.19 -86.05
C PRO A 24 -63.34 -76.27 -84.76
N VAL A 25 -63.21 -77.45 -84.15
CA VAL A 25 -62.36 -77.65 -82.96
C VAL A 25 -60.88 -77.60 -83.35
N LEU A 26 -60.50 -78.27 -84.45
CA LEU A 26 -59.13 -78.21 -84.98
C LEU A 26 -58.74 -76.80 -85.44
N SER A 27 -59.62 -76.09 -86.17
CA SER A 27 -59.31 -74.74 -86.64
C SER A 27 -59.25 -73.71 -85.52
N LYS A 28 -60.09 -73.85 -84.48
CA LYS A 28 -59.97 -73.02 -83.27
C LYS A 28 -58.67 -73.30 -82.52
N ALA A 29 -58.27 -74.57 -82.41
CA ALA A 29 -56.99 -74.93 -81.79
C ALA A 29 -55.80 -74.36 -82.59
N VAL A 30 -55.81 -74.48 -83.93
CA VAL A 30 -54.72 -73.94 -84.77
C VAL A 30 -54.68 -72.41 -84.77
N ASN A 31 -55.83 -71.72 -84.85
CA ASN A 31 -55.84 -70.25 -84.80
C ASN A 31 -55.48 -69.71 -83.41
N ALA A 32 -55.97 -70.34 -82.33
CA ALA A 32 -55.53 -70.01 -80.98
C ALA A 32 -54.01 -70.18 -80.85
N GLN A 33 -53.43 -71.26 -81.39
CA GLN A 33 -51.97 -71.43 -81.41
C GLN A 33 -51.26 -70.34 -82.24
N LYS A 34 -51.80 -69.95 -83.39
CA LYS A 34 -51.25 -68.83 -84.20
C LYS A 34 -51.30 -67.50 -83.47
N ASP A 35 -52.41 -67.17 -82.81
CA ASP A 35 -52.57 -65.94 -82.04
C ASP A 35 -51.66 -65.94 -80.80
N THR A 36 -51.52 -67.08 -80.12
CA THR A 36 -50.57 -67.22 -79.00
C THR A 36 -49.12 -67.06 -79.48
N ILE A 37 -48.77 -67.60 -80.66
CA ILE A 37 -47.43 -67.42 -81.25
C ILE A 37 -47.23 -65.94 -81.65
N ALA A 38 -48.21 -65.29 -82.28
CA ALA A 38 -48.11 -63.87 -82.65
C ALA A 38 -48.01 -62.97 -81.40
N GLN A 39 -48.76 -63.28 -80.34
CA GLN A 39 -48.67 -62.62 -79.05
C GLN A 39 -47.30 -62.85 -78.40
N HIS A 40 -46.79 -64.08 -78.35
CA HIS A 40 -45.46 -64.38 -77.83
C HIS A 40 -44.34 -63.73 -78.65
N VAL A 41 -44.49 -63.58 -79.97
CA VAL A 41 -43.53 -62.85 -80.81
C VAL A 41 -43.58 -61.35 -80.51
N SER A 42 -44.77 -60.75 -80.40
CA SER A 42 -44.93 -59.33 -80.04
C SER A 42 -44.47 -59.02 -78.62
N GLU A 43 -44.78 -59.88 -77.64
CA GLU A 43 -44.31 -59.78 -76.27
C GLU A 43 -42.79 -59.99 -76.18
N SER A 44 -42.21 -60.88 -77.00
CA SER A 44 -40.76 -61.07 -77.11
C SER A 44 -40.08 -59.86 -77.75
N GLU A 45 -40.67 -59.24 -78.76
CA GLU A 45 -40.17 -57.99 -79.35
C GLU A 45 -40.27 -56.81 -78.37
N ALA A 46 -41.40 -56.67 -77.66
CA ALA A 46 -41.57 -55.65 -76.63
C ALA A 46 -40.65 -55.89 -75.41
N ALA A 47 -40.42 -57.15 -75.02
CA ALA A 47 -39.47 -57.50 -73.97
C ALA A 47 -38.02 -57.20 -74.40
N LYS A 48 -37.64 -57.53 -75.64
CA LYS A 48 -36.34 -57.15 -76.21
C LYS A 48 -36.16 -55.63 -76.26
N ALA A 49 -37.19 -54.88 -76.65
CA ALA A 49 -37.17 -53.42 -76.66
C ALA A 49 -37.02 -52.85 -75.24
N ARG A 50 -37.77 -53.36 -74.24
CA ARG A 50 -37.63 -52.95 -72.84
C ARG A 50 -36.26 -53.28 -72.25
N VAL A 51 -35.68 -54.43 -72.58
CA VAL A 51 -34.31 -54.79 -72.17
C VAL A 51 -33.28 -53.88 -72.83
N ALA A 52 -33.46 -53.53 -74.10
CA ALA A 52 -32.61 -52.57 -74.80
C ALA A 52 -32.70 -51.17 -74.18
N ASP A 53 -33.91 -50.68 -73.89
CA ASP A 53 -34.14 -49.39 -73.24
C ASP A 53 -33.59 -49.37 -71.80
N ALA A 54 -33.82 -50.43 -71.02
CA ALA A 54 -33.27 -50.56 -69.67
C ALA A 54 -31.75 -50.62 -69.67
N LYS A 55 -31.14 -51.32 -70.65
CA LYS A 55 -29.69 -51.35 -70.83
C LYS A 55 -29.16 -49.98 -71.22
N ALA A 56 -29.81 -49.28 -72.15
CA ALA A 56 -29.44 -47.92 -72.54
C ALA A 56 -29.59 -46.92 -71.39
N ALA A 57 -30.66 -47.01 -70.58
CA ALA A 57 -30.87 -46.18 -69.41
C ALA A 57 -29.84 -46.47 -68.31
N HIS A 58 -29.50 -47.75 -68.08
CA HIS A 58 -28.43 -48.13 -67.16
C HIS A 58 -27.07 -47.62 -67.62
N GLU A 59 -26.73 -47.77 -68.91
CA GLU A 59 -25.49 -47.24 -69.48
C GLU A 59 -25.40 -45.71 -69.36
N ARG A 60 -26.51 -44.99 -69.60
CA ARG A 60 -26.59 -43.53 -69.36
C ARG A 60 -26.41 -43.17 -67.89
N ALA A 61 -27.12 -43.84 -66.97
CA ALA A 61 -26.99 -43.58 -65.53
C ALA A 61 -25.58 -43.88 -65.01
N VAL A 62 -24.93 -44.94 -65.51
CA VAL A 62 -23.52 -45.24 -65.19
C VAL A 62 -22.59 -44.16 -65.77
N ALA A 63 -22.86 -43.67 -66.98
CA ALA A 63 -22.06 -42.59 -67.58
C ALA A 63 -22.23 -41.26 -66.80
N GLU A 64 -23.45 -40.91 -66.41
CA GLU A 64 -23.76 -39.73 -65.61
C GLU A 64 -23.17 -39.81 -64.20
N ALA A 65 -23.31 -40.95 -63.51
CA ALA A 65 -22.69 -41.17 -62.21
C ALA A 65 -21.16 -41.13 -62.27
N LYS A 66 -20.55 -41.62 -63.36
CA LYS A 66 -19.10 -41.47 -63.59
C LYS A 66 -18.70 -40.02 -63.80
N ALA A 67 -19.46 -39.26 -64.58
CA ALA A 67 -19.20 -37.84 -64.80
C ALA A 67 -19.37 -37.02 -63.51
N GLU A 68 -20.40 -37.29 -62.71
CA GLU A 68 -20.62 -36.66 -61.40
C GLU A 68 -19.52 -37.03 -60.40
N ALA A 69 -19.10 -38.29 -60.36
CA ALA A 69 -17.99 -38.73 -59.51
C ALA A 69 -16.66 -38.08 -59.92
N GLU A 70 -16.39 -37.89 -61.21
CA GLU A 70 -15.22 -37.16 -61.70
C GLU A 70 -15.26 -35.68 -61.30
N GLU A 71 -16.42 -35.00 -61.43
CA GLU A 71 -16.56 -33.61 -60.99
C GLU A 71 -16.47 -33.47 -59.47
N LEU A 72 -17.06 -34.38 -58.70
CA LEU A 72 -16.91 -34.43 -57.24
C LEU A 72 -15.46 -34.65 -56.84
N HIS A 73 -14.73 -35.54 -57.52
CA HIS A 73 -13.32 -35.76 -57.28
C HIS A 73 -12.49 -34.51 -57.59
N LYS A 74 -12.73 -33.84 -58.73
CA LYS A 74 -12.08 -32.56 -59.06
C LYS A 74 -12.41 -31.47 -58.03
N GLY A 75 -13.64 -31.45 -57.50
CA GLY A 75 -14.04 -30.57 -56.41
C GLY A 75 -13.24 -30.85 -55.14
N ALA A 76 -13.22 -32.10 -54.69
CA ALA A 76 -12.48 -32.53 -53.51
C ALA A 76 -10.96 -32.29 -53.61
N VAL A 77 -10.36 -32.47 -54.79
CA VAL A 77 -8.94 -32.15 -55.03
C VAL A 77 -8.69 -30.64 -54.91
N ARG A 78 -9.55 -29.81 -55.51
CA ARG A 78 -9.46 -28.34 -55.39
C ARG A 78 -9.62 -27.87 -53.94
N ASP A 79 -10.59 -28.44 -53.22
CA ASP A 79 -10.81 -28.13 -51.80
C ASP A 79 -9.62 -28.57 -50.94
N ALA A 80 -9.06 -29.76 -51.20
CA ALA A 80 -7.86 -30.23 -50.50
C ALA A 80 -6.64 -29.33 -50.76
N GLU A 81 -6.46 -28.87 -52.00
CA GLU A 81 -5.41 -27.89 -52.34
C GLU A 81 -5.64 -26.55 -51.65
N ALA A 82 -6.89 -26.05 -51.60
CA ALA A 82 -7.25 -24.82 -50.89
C ALA A 82 -7.00 -24.94 -49.38
N ILE A 83 -7.44 -26.02 -48.75
CA ILE A 83 -7.19 -26.30 -47.32
C ILE A 83 -5.68 -26.38 -47.04
N SER A 84 -4.91 -27.04 -47.90
CA SER A 84 -3.45 -27.11 -47.77
C SER A 84 -2.80 -25.73 -47.91
N GLY A 85 -3.30 -24.89 -48.81
CA GLY A 85 -2.89 -23.49 -48.96
C GLY A 85 -3.17 -22.66 -47.71
N ASP A 86 -4.40 -22.74 -47.18
CA ASP A 86 -4.82 -22.02 -45.99
C ASP A 86 -4.05 -22.46 -44.75
N LEU A 87 -3.83 -23.76 -44.57
CA LEU A 87 -3.02 -24.30 -43.46
C LEU A 87 -1.57 -23.81 -43.53
N LYS A 88 -0.97 -23.73 -44.73
CA LYS A 88 0.38 -23.16 -44.91
C LYS A 88 0.39 -21.68 -44.57
N ALA A 89 -0.60 -20.91 -45.03
CA ALA A 89 -0.69 -19.48 -44.72
C ALA A 89 -0.88 -19.21 -43.21
N GLN A 90 -1.70 -20.01 -42.54
CA GLN A 90 -1.86 -19.97 -41.08
C GLN A 90 -0.57 -20.33 -40.36
N ALA A 91 0.12 -21.40 -40.79
CA ALA A 91 1.40 -21.80 -40.22
C ALA A 91 2.46 -20.69 -40.38
N ASP A 92 2.56 -20.06 -41.54
CA ASP A 92 3.48 -18.94 -41.77
C ASP A 92 3.15 -17.73 -40.88
N SER A 93 1.86 -17.43 -40.68
CA SER A 93 1.42 -16.37 -39.77
C SER A 93 1.80 -16.69 -38.31
N GLU A 94 1.61 -17.93 -37.89
CA GLU A 94 1.92 -18.39 -36.54
C GLU A 94 3.44 -18.39 -36.27
N VAL A 95 4.24 -18.85 -37.24
CA VAL A 95 5.71 -18.76 -37.19
C VAL A 95 6.16 -17.31 -37.05
N LYS A 96 5.59 -16.38 -37.83
CA LYS A 96 5.88 -14.94 -37.70
C LYS A 96 5.50 -14.41 -36.32
N ARG A 97 4.32 -14.75 -35.81
CA ARG A 97 3.83 -14.33 -34.49
C ARG A 97 4.75 -14.81 -33.38
N ILE A 98 5.13 -16.09 -33.39
CA ILE A 98 6.06 -16.68 -32.42
C ILE A 98 7.44 -16.01 -32.52
N THR A 99 7.91 -15.75 -33.74
CA THR A 99 9.22 -15.11 -33.96
C THR A 99 9.25 -13.69 -33.42
N GLU A 100 8.24 -12.86 -33.72
CA GLU A 100 8.17 -11.48 -33.21
C GLU A 100 7.98 -11.44 -31.69
N HIS A 101 7.15 -12.33 -31.14
CA HIS A 101 7.04 -12.49 -29.69
C HIS A 101 8.37 -12.91 -29.06
N GLY A 102 9.09 -13.85 -29.68
CA GLY A 102 10.43 -14.28 -29.23
C GLY A 102 11.45 -13.15 -29.24
N LYS A 103 11.48 -12.33 -30.30
CA LYS A 103 12.34 -11.13 -30.38
C LYS A 103 12.02 -10.12 -29.28
N ALA A 104 10.73 -9.86 -29.05
CA ALA A 104 10.30 -8.97 -27.96
C ALA A 104 10.73 -9.51 -26.59
N GLN A 105 10.57 -10.81 -26.34
CA GLN A 105 11.01 -11.44 -25.09
C GLN A 105 12.53 -11.36 -24.90
N VAL A 106 13.32 -11.58 -25.95
CA VAL A 106 14.78 -11.43 -25.90
C VAL A 106 15.17 -9.99 -25.60
N ALA A 107 14.50 -9.01 -26.20
CA ALA A 107 14.74 -7.60 -25.93
C ALA A 107 14.43 -7.24 -24.46
N LEU A 108 13.32 -7.75 -23.91
CA LEU A 108 12.96 -7.59 -22.50
C LEU A 108 13.99 -8.23 -21.57
N ASN A 109 14.39 -9.48 -21.85
CA ASN A 109 15.41 -10.17 -21.07
C ASN A 109 16.75 -9.42 -21.11
N ARG A 110 17.15 -8.91 -22.27
CA ARG A 110 18.37 -8.09 -22.41
C ARG A 110 18.26 -6.80 -21.60
N ALA A 111 17.11 -6.13 -21.63
CA ALA A 111 16.90 -4.92 -20.84
C ALA A 111 16.95 -5.20 -19.33
N SER A 112 16.36 -6.32 -18.87
CA SER A 112 16.46 -6.76 -17.48
C SER A 112 17.92 -7.05 -17.09
N LEU A 113 18.64 -7.85 -17.89
CA LEU A 113 20.04 -8.17 -17.63
C LEU A 113 20.91 -6.91 -17.53
N VAL A 114 20.70 -5.94 -18.43
CA VAL A 114 21.45 -4.66 -18.37
C VAL A 114 21.12 -3.86 -17.11
N ARG A 115 19.87 -3.93 -16.63
CA ARG A 115 19.47 -3.29 -15.38
C ARG A 115 20.13 -3.96 -14.18
N ASP A 116 20.05 -5.27 -14.09
CA ASP A 116 20.67 -6.08 -13.03
C ASP A 116 22.18 -5.82 -12.98
N LEU A 117 22.85 -5.86 -14.14
CA LEU A 117 24.29 -5.55 -14.25
C LEU A 117 24.64 -4.11 -13.82
N ARG A 118 23.76 -3.13 -14.07
CA ARG A 118 23.98 -1.75 -13.62
C ARG A 118 23.84 -1.64 -12.10
N THR A 119 22.88 -2.33 -11.51
CA THR A 119 22.72 -2.39 -10.06
C THR A 119 23.94 -3.04 -9.41
N ASP A 120 24.37 -4.20 -9.90
CA ASP A 120 25.55 -4.92 -9.37
C ASP A 120 26.84 -4.10 -9.51
N LEU A 121 27.05 -3.48 -10.67
CA LEU A 121 28.19 -2.60 -10.89
C LEU A 121 28.14 -1.39 -9.95
N GLY A 122 26.95 -0.80 -9.77
CA GLY A 122 26.73 0.31 -8.85
C GLY A 122 27.06 -0.06 -7.42
N LEU A 123 26.55 -1.19 -6.92
CA LEU A 123 26.81 -1.68 -5.58
C LEU A 123 28.30 -1.98 -5.36
N THR A 124 28.96 -2.59 -6.35
CA THR A 124 30.40 -2.86 -6.30
C THR A 124 31.21 -1.57 -6.29
N ALA A 125 30.79 -0.55 -7.05
CA ALA A 125 31.43 0.76 -7.05
C ALA A 125 31.27 1.48 -5.71
N VAL A 126 30.08 1.41 -5.08
CA VAL A 126 29.84 2.00 -3.75
C VAL A 126 30.64 1.26 -2.66
N ASP A 127 30.73 -0.07 -2.71
CA ASP A 127 31.59 -0.85 -1.79
C ASP A 127 33.08 -0.47 -1.96
N GLY A 128 33.55 -0.35 -3.20
CA GLY A 128 34.90 0.12 -3.51
C GLY A 128 35.18 1.54 -3.00
N ALA A 129 34.23 2.46 -3.21
CA ALA A 129 34.31 3.82 -2.66
C ALA A 129 34.31 3.81 -1.12
N GLY A 130 33.46 2.98 -0.49
CA GLY A 130 33.42 2.82 0.96
C GLY A 130 34.74 2.32 1.55
N LYS A 131 35.41 1.37 0.90
CA LYS A 131 36.76 0.91 1.29
C LYS A 131 37.80 2.02 1.16
N LEU A 132 37.77 2.78 0.06
CA LEU A 132 38.70 3.89 -0.16
C LEU A 132 38.52 4.98 0.89
N VAL A 133 37.27 5.36 1.17
CA VAL A 133 36.94 6.38 2.18
C VAL A 133 37.33 5.90 3.58
N ARG A 134 37.03 4.65 3.94
CA ARG A 134 37.48 4.06 5.22
C ARG A 134 39.00 4.08 5.36
N SER A 135 39.73 3.78 4.29
CA SER A 135 41.19 3.87 4.29
C SER A 135 41.67 5.31 4.48
N HIS A 136 41.04 6.28 3.84
CA HIS A 136 41.41 7.69 3.97
C HIS A 136 41.11 8.23 5.38
N LEU A 137 39.95 7.88 5.95
CA LEU A 137 39.52 8.27 7.29
C LEU A 137 40.14 7.42 8.40
N SER A 138 41.14 6.58 8.11
CA SER A 138 41.98 5.98 9.14
C SER A 138 43.01 6.95 9.72
N ASP A 139 43.25 8.07 9.01
CA ASP A 139 44.10 9.15 9.44
C ASP A 139 43.32 10.15 10.32
N SER A 140 43.89 10.50 11.48
CA SER A 140 43.23 11.36 12.47
C SER A 140 43.01 12.78 11.95
N GLN A 141 43.91 13.30 11.09
CA GLN A 141 43.72 14.61 10.47
C GLN A 141 42.56 14.57 9.47
N ALA A 142 42.49 13.53 8.63
CA ALA A 142 41.38 13.35 7.70
C ALA A 142 40.01 13.22 8.40
N GLN A 143 39.97 12.58 9.57
CA GLN A 143 38.76 12.52 10.42
C GLN A 143 38.36 13.90 10.95
N SER A 144 39.32 14.66 11.50
CA SER A 144 39.08 16.04 11.97
C SER A 144 38.59 16.94 10.84
N ASP A 145 39.24 16.90 9.68
CA ASP A 145 38.86 17.67 8.49
C ASP A 145 37.46 17.29 7.99
N SER A 146 37.02 16.04 8.22
CA SER A 146 35.67 15.59 7.89
C SER A 146 34.63 16.18 8.84
N VAL A 147 34.95 16.28 10.13
CA VAL A 147 34.10 16.94 11.14
C VAL A 147 33.98 18.42 10.81
N ASP A 148 35.10 19.11 10.55
CA ASP A 148 35.12 20.54 10.25
C ASP A 148 34.27 20.87 9.01
N ARG A 149 34.37 20.05 7.95
CA ARG A 149 33.53 20.20 6.75
C ARG A 149 32.04 20.08 7.05
N VAL A 150 31.63 19.21 7.98
CA VAL A 150 30.23 19.09 8.36
C VAL A 150 29.79 20.30 9.19
N ILE A 151 30.62 20.78 10.10
CA ILE A 151 30.34 22.00 10.87
C ILE A 151 30.17 23.19 9.91
N ASP A 152 31.04 23.31 8.91
CA ASP A 152 30.94 24.34 7.86
C ASP A 152 29.62 24.23 7.05
N GLU A 153 29.22 23.00 6.72
CA GLU A 153 27.95 22.73 6.02
C GLU A 153 26.75 23.19 6.87
N LEU A 154 26.73 22.85 8.16
CA LEU A 154 25.71 23.29 9.11
C LEU A 154 25.69 24.81 9.28
N GLU A 155 26.86 25.45 9.33
CA GLU A 155 26.98 26.90 9.40
C GLU A 155 26.38 27.56 8.14
N SER A 156 26.64 26.99 6.96
CA SER A 156 26.06 27.48 5.70
C SER A 156 24.53 27.33 5.65
N MET A 157 23.98 26.26 6.25
CA MET A 157 22.54 26.07 6.39
C MET A 157 21.92 27.12 7.32
N SER A 158 22.64 27.52 8.37
CA SER A 158 22.21 28.60 9.26
C SER A 158 22.23 29.99 8.60
N ALA A 159 23.16 30.22 7.68
CA ALA A 159 23.37 31.51 7.00
C ALA A 159 22.35 31.79 5.86
N GLY A 160 21.59 30.78 5.41
CA GLY A 160 20.58 30.86 4.34
C GLY A 160 19.31 31.68 4.65
N GLY A 161 19.24 32.30 5.83
CA GLY A 161 18.13 33.16 6.27
C GLY A 161 17.06 32.42 7.09
N PRO A 162 16.34 33.10 8.02
CA PRO A 162 15.52 32.46 9.06
C PRO A 162 14.13 31.98 8.58
N GLY A 163 14.02 31.56 7.31
CA GLY A 163 12.73 31.50 6.62
C GLY A 163 11.86 30.28 6.91
N ASP A 164 12.43 29.08 7.12
CA ASP A 164 11.57 27.87 7.13
C ASP A 164 12.10 26.66 7.91
N LEU A 165 13.41 26.53 8.18
CA LEU A 165 13.93 25.21 8.58
C LEU A 165 13.91 24.91 10.09
N VAL A 166 14.21 25.83 11.02
CA VAL A 166 14.51 25.37 12.40
C VAL A 166 14.01 26.25 13.58
N ALA A 167 13.48 27.46 13.32
CA ALA A 167 12.85 28.29 14.38
C ALA A 167 11.60 27.64 15.02
N HIS A 168 11.13 26.50 14.50
CA HIS A 168 9.94 25.78 14.95
C HIS A 168 10.24 24.59 15.88
N SER A 169 11.50 24.17 16.07
CA SER A 169 11.85 22.91 16.74
C SER A 169 11.40 22.81 18.21
N SER A 170 11.59 23.86 19.02
CA SER A 170 11.16 23.87 20.43
C SER A 170 9.64 23.92 20.59
N GLU A 171 8.95 24.64 19.69
CA GLU A 171 7.48 24.67 19.65
C GLU A 171 6.89 23.32 19.23
N LEU A 172 7.66 22.48 18.52
CA LEU A 172 7.26 21.19 18.00
C LEU A 172 7.51 20.00 18.94
N ILE A 173 8.20 20.20 20.07
CA ILE A 173 8.47 19.13 21.05
C ILE A 173 7.14 18.52 21.54
N GLY A 174 7.04 17.20 21.46
CA GLY A 174 5.83 16.44 21.77
C GLY A 174 4.67 16.60 20.78
N LEU A 175 4.91 17.21 19.60
CA LEU A 175 3.92 17.38 18.52
C LEU A 175 4.24 16.59 17.25
N HIS A 176 5.38 15.90 17.19
CA HIS A 176 5.88 15.17 16.01
C HIS A 176 4.91 14.08 15.52
N SER A 177 4.14 13.44 16.41
CA SER A 177 3.14 12.44 16.04
C SER A 177 1.88 13.04 15.40
N MET A 178 1.69 14.36 15.48
CA MET A 178 0.49 15.04 15.00
C MET A 178 0.62 15.50 13.54
N ARG A 179 -0.51 15.53 12.82
CA ARG A 179 -0.58 16.12 11.48
C ARG A 179 -0.45 17.65 11.56
N ALA A 180 -0.06 18.28 10.44
CA ALA A 180 0.22 19.72 10.35
C ALA A 180 -0.85 20.61 11.00
N SER A 181 -2.14 20.43 10.68
CA SER A 181 -3.23 21.23 11.27
C SER A 181 -3.28 21.14 12.80
N SER A 182 -3.09 19.95 13.36
CA SER A 182 -3.11 19.74 14.81
C SER A 182 -1.86 20.31 15.48
N ARG A 183 -0.69 20.28 14.80
CA ARG A 183 0.53 20.94 15.28
C ARG A 183 0.32 22.45 15.35
N ASP A 184 -0.25 23.06 14.32
CA ASP A 184 -0.56 24.49 14.28
C ASP A 184 -1.59 24.89 15.34
N ALA A 185 -2.61 24.05 15.55
CA ALA A 185 -3.59 24.20 16.63
C ALA A 185 -2.93 24.21 18.01
N ALA A 186 -2.10 23.21 18.33
CA ALA A 186 -1.42 23.10 19.61
C ALA A 186 -0.48 24.29 19.88
N ARG A 187 0.24 24.77 18.86
CA ARG A 187 1.08 25.97 18.95
C ARG A 187 0.26 27.23 19.22
N SER A 188 -0.89 27.35 18.56
CA SER A 188 -1.81 28.48 18.77
C SER A 188 -2.35 28.51 20.20
N VAL A 189 -2.70 27.34 20.77
CA VAL A 189 -3.11 27.22 22.18
C VAL A 189 -1.99 27.66 23.13
N ALA A 190 -0.76 27.19 22.91
CA ALA A 190 0.39 27.57 23.73
C ALA A 190 0.68 29.07 23.68
N LYS A 191 0.61 29.68 22.49
CA LYS A 191 0.85 31.11 22.29
C LYS A 191 -0.20 31.99 23.01
N GLU A 192 -1.48 31.64 22.89
CA GLU A 192 -2.54 32.36 23.59
C GLU A 192 -2.43 32.20 25.11
N PHE A 193 -2.08 30.99 25.58
CA PHE A 193 -1.78 30.77 26.99
C PHE A 193 -0.60 31.63 27.48
N ASP A 194 0.53 31.65 26.76
CA ASP A 194 1.71 32.43 27.17
C ASP A 194 1.39 33.94 27.25
N SER A 195 0.42 34.43 26.46
CA SER A 195 -0.11 35.78 26.58
C SER A 195 -0.96 35.96 27.83
N ALA A 196 -1.93 35.07 28.07
CA ALA A 196 -2.86 35.12 29.19
C ALA A 196 -2.20 34.85 30.55
N ALA A 197 -1.16 34.03 30.59
CA ALA A 197 -0.47 33.63 31.79
C ALA A 197 0.33 34.77 32.42
N LYS A 198 0.75 35.80 31.66
CA LYS A 198 1.65 36.89 32.11
C LYS A 198 1.25 37.56 33.42
N SER A 199 -0.04 37.64 33.72
CA SER A 199 -0.58 38.27 34.94
C SER A 199 -0.80 37.32 36.12
N LEU A 200 -0.64 36.01 35.92
CA LEU A 200 -0.80 35.01 36.98
C LEU A 200 0.48 34.90 37.81
N ASP A 201 0.41 34.34 39.01
CA ASP A 201 1.56 33.90 39.80
C ASP A 201 1.74 32.37 39.70
N SER A 202 2.78 31.83 40.34
CA SER A 202 3.09 30.40 40.29
C SER A 202 2.03 29.54 40.98
N GLU A 203 1.44 30.01 42.09
CA GLU A 203 0.37 29.31 42.81
C GLU A 203 -0.89 29.17 41.96
N ALA A 204 -1.31 30.25 41.27
CA ALA A 204 -2.45 30.20 40.35
C ALA A 204 -2.20 29.27 39.17
N LEU A 205 -0.97 29.18 38.66
CA LEU A 205 -0.60 28.26 37.58
C LEU A 205 -0.64 26.80 38.02
N VAL A 206 -0.10 26.47 39.20
CA VAL A 206 -0.15 25.10 39.75
C VAL A 206 -1.61 24.66 39.93
N LYS A 207 -2.44 25.53 40.53
CA LYS A 207 -3.88 25.26 40.67
C LYS A 207 -4.56 25.07 39.31
N ALA A 208 -4.25 25.90 38.33
CA ALA A 208 -4.78 25.75 36.98
C ALA A 208 -4.36 24.42 36.33
N SER A 209 -3.15 23.92 36.64
CA SER A 209 -2.70 22.62 36.14
C SER A 209 -3.44 21.45 36.78
N GLU A 210 -3.68 21.49 38.08
CA GLU A 210 -4.50 20.47 38.78
C GLU A 210 -5.91 20.43 38.16
N GLU A 211 -6.56 21.59 38.03
CA GLU A 211 -7.89 21.72 37.43
C GLU A 211 -7.91 21.28 35.96
N LEU A 212 -6.89 21.63 35.16
CA LEU A 212 -6.80 21.20 33.76
C LEU A 212 -6.58 19.69 33.66
N THR A 213 -5.85 19.07 34.60
CA THR A 213 -5.68 17.61 34.68
C THR A 213 -7.04 16.92 34.87
N ASP A 214 -7.86 17.41 35.79
CA ASP A 214 -9.21 16.88 36.03
C ASP A 214 -10.12 17.03 34.81
N VAL A 215 -10.07 18.20 34.15
CA VAL A 215 -10.82 18.46 32.92
C VAL A 215 -10.40 17.50 31.81
N ILE A 216 -9.10 17.32 31.56
CA ILE A 216 -8.60 16.40 30.54
C ILE A 216 -9.06 14.97 30.86
N GLY A 217 -8.93 14.54 32.13
CA GLY A 217 -9.40 13.23 32.57
C GLY A 217 -10.90 13.02 32.31
N LEU A 218 -11.73 14.04 32.56
CA LEU A 218 -13.16 13.99 32.24
C LEU A 218 -13.43 13.90 30.74
N ILE A 219 -12.71 14.67 29.92
CA ILE A 219 -12.87 14.65 28.45
C ILE A 219 -12.44 13.28 27.90
N ASP A 220 -11.30 12.74 28.36
CA ASP A 220 -10.79 11.47 27.88
C ASP A 220 -11.68 10.29 28.28
N GLY A 221 -12.21 10.30 29.51
CA GLY A 221 -13.17 9.31 30.00
C GLY A 221 -14.55 9.38 29.32
N ASN A 222 -14.85 10.44 28.57
CA ASN A 222 -16.13 10.64 27.90
C ASN A 222 -15.96 10.86 26.38
N PRO A 223 -15.84 9.78 25.58
CA PRO A 223 -15.62 9.87 24.13
C PRO A 223 -16.69 10.71 23.39
N VAL A 224 -17.93 10.70 23.86
CA VAL A 224 -19.04 11.50 23.28
C VAL A 224 -18.81 12.99 23.48
N LEU A 225 -18.34 13.39 24.67
CA LEU A 225 -18.02 14.77 24.98
C LEU A 225 -16.82 15.22 24.14
N ARG A 226 -15.74 14.44 24.11
CA ARG A 226 -14.56 14.72 23.28
C ARG A 226 -14.95 14.92 21.81
N LYS A 227 -15.73 14.00 21.26
CA LYS A 227 -16.26 14.07 19.89
C LYS A 227 -17.05 15.36 19.63
N ARG A 228 -17.96 15.72 20.56
CA ARG A 228 -18.78 16.93 20.45
C ARG A 228 -17.96 18.22 20.48
N LEU A 229 -16.87 18.25 21.24
CA LEU A 229 -15.99 19.41 21.34
C LEU A 229 -15.06 19.59 20.13
N THR A 230 -14.92 18.58 19.26
CA THR A 230 -13.92 18.61 18.17
C THR A 230 -14.46 18.43 16.75
N GLU A 231 -15.66 17.87 16.55
CA GLU A 231 -16.12 17.46 15.20
C GLU A 231 -16.99 18.49 14.43
N ASP A 232 -17.50 19.52 15.10
CA ASP A 232 -18.40 20.50 14.48
C ASP A 232 -17.66 21.81 14.13
N GLU A 233 -16.89 21.78 13.02
CA GLU A 233 -16.05 22.92 12.57
C GLU A 233 -16.88 24.19 12.28
N ASP A 234 -18.16 24.06 11.95
CA ASP A 234 -19.06 25.17 11.62
C ASP A 234 -19.75 25.79 12.87
N ASN A 235 -19.62 25.15 14.05
CA ASN A 235 -20.32 25.55 15.28
C ASN A 235 -19.37 25.66 16.49
N THR A 236 -18.18 26.23 16.28
CA THR A 236 -17.19 26.42 17.35
C THR A 236 -17.73 27.26 18.50
N ASP A 237 -18.60 28.25 18.24
CA ASP A 237 -19.20 29.07 19.29
C ASP A 237 -20.14 28.24 20.20
N GLY A 238 -20.94 27.34 19.63
CA GLY A 238 -21.77 26.43 20.42
C GLY A 238 -20.95 25.44 21.25
N GLN A 239 -19.82 24.97 20.73
CA GLN A 239 -18.89 24.10 21.47
C GLN A 239 -18.21 24.85 22.63
N VAL A 240 -17.81 26.10 22.42
CA VAL A 240 -17.24 26.96 23.47
C VAL A 240 -18.27 27.25 24.56
N GLU A 241 -19.52 27.56 24.20
CA GLU A 241 -20.58 27.77 25.19
C GLU A 241 -20.93 26.50 25.96
N LEU A 242 -20.87 25.33 25.32
CA LEU A 242 -20.97 24.05 26.01
C LEU A 242 -19.84 23.89 27.04
N ALA A 243 -18.60 24.15 26.67
CA ALA A 243 -17.45 24.06 27.59
C ALA A 243 -17.58 25.03 28.77
N LYS A 244 -17.97 26.29 28.52
CA LYS A 244 -18.24 27.28 29.57
C LYS A 244 -19.38 26.86 30.49
N THR A 245 -20.44 26.25 29.96
CA THR A 245 -21.56 25.76 30.78
C THR A 245 -21.13 24.59 31.67
N LEU A 246 -20.27 23.71 31.15
CA LEU A 246 -19.81 22.53 31.88
C LEU A 246 -18.79 22.86 32.97
N PHE A 247 -17.83 23.73 32.67
CA PHE A 247 -16.64 23.99 33.49
C PHE A 247 -16.62 25.37 34.15
N GLY A 248 -17.39 26.33 33.62
CA GLY A 248 -17.47 27.69 34.17
C GLY A 248 -17.91 27.69 35.63
N GLY A 249 -17.19 28.46 36.45
CA GLY A 249 -17.42 28.53 37.90
C GLY A 249 -16.98 27.29 38.69
N LYS A 250 -16.52 26.22 38.04
CA LYS A 250 -15.95 25.02 38.69
C LYS A 250 -14.43 24.99 38.63
N VAL A 251 -13.85 25.55 37.57
CA VAL A 251 -12.40 25.70 37.40
C VAL A 251 -12.05 27.18 37.20
N SER A 252 -10.76 27.49 37.32
CA SER A 252 -10.22 28.83 37.16
C SER A 252 -10.45 29.37 35.75
N PRO A 253 -10.62 30.70 35.57
CA PRO A 253 -10.91 31.29 34.27
C PRO A 253 -9.89 30.91 33.18
N ILE A 254 -8.61 30.85 33.53
CA ILE A 254 -7.54 30.47 32.59
C ILE A 254 -7.71 29.06 32.00
N VAL A 255 -8.26 28.11 32.77
CA VAL A 255 -8.51 26.75 32.29
C VAL A 255 -9.65 26.75 31.27
N VAL A 256 -10.70 27.54 31.53
CA VAL A 256 -11.80 27.74 30.58
C VAL A 256 -11.32 28.44 29.31
N ASP A 257 -10.41 29.41 29.44
CA ASP A 257 -9.83 30.12 28.30
C ASP A 257 -8.95 29.19 27.45
N ILE A 258 -8.08 28.38 28.06
CA ILE A 258 -7.28 27.35 27.37
C ILE A 258 -8.20 26.41 26.57
N LEU A 259 -9.27 25.89 27.20
CA LEU A 259 -10.23 25.02 26.52
C LEU A 259 -10.94 25.75 25.37
N SER A 260 -11.36 27.00 25.60
CA SER A 260 -12.06 27.79 24.59
C SER A 260 -11.18 28.07 23.37
N VAL A 261 -9.90 28.38 23.59
CA VAL A 261 -8.92 28.55 22.51
C VAL A 261 -8.72 27.23 21.79
N ALA A 262 -8.53 26.11 22.51
CA ALA A 262 -8.32 24.81 21.91
C ALA A 262 -9.51 24.32 21.07
N ILE A 263 -10.74 24.53 21.55
CA ILE A 263 -11.98 24.17 20.83
C ILE A 263 -12.12 24.96 19.52
N ARG A 264 -11.66 26.22 19.50
CA ARG A 264 -11.66 27.05 18.28
C ARG A 264 -10.63 26.62 17.24
N GLN A 265 -9.68 25.78 17.60
CA GLN A 265 -8.67 25.30 16.66
C GLN A 265 -9.15 24.12 15.84
N ARG A 266 -8.48 23.89 14.70
CA ARG A 266 -8.76 22.77 13.81
C ARG A 266 -7.87 21.56 14.12
N TRP A 267 -8.51 20.47 14.53
CA TRP A 267 -7.83 19.22 14.88
C TRP A 267 -8.00 18.17 13.79
N SER A 268 -6.90 17.52 13.38
CA SER A 268 -6.96 16.40 12.43
C SER A 268 -7.49 15.10 13.03
N SER A 269 -7.45 14.97 14.35
CA SER A 269 -7.99 13.83 15.09
C SER A 269 -8.52 14.30 16.45
N THR A 270 -9.56 13.62 16.96
CA THR A 270 -10.09 13.87 18.31
C THR A 270 -9.08 13.52 19.41
N SER A 271 -8.13 12.61 19.14
CA SER A 271 -7.02 12.28 20.04
C SER A 271 -5.96 13.38 20.11
N ASP A 272 -5.76 14.13 19.02
CA ASP A 272 -4.76 15.19 18.96
C ASP A 272 -5.18 16.36 19.88
N PHE A 273 -6.48 16.59 20.01
CA PHE A 273 -7.04 17.59 20.93
C PHE A 273 -6.63 17.33 22.38
N THR A 274 -6.83 16.11 22.91
CA THR A 274 -6.47 15.82 24.31
C THR A 274 -4.97 15.67 24.49
N ALA A 275 -4.23 15.17 23.49
CA ALA A 275 -2.76 15.21 23.50
C ALA A 275 -2.21 16.65 23.58
N ALA A 276 -2.77 17.59 22.83
CA ALA A 276 -2.37 18.99 22.91
C ALA A 276 -2.71 19.63 24.25
N LEU A 277 -3.85 19.30 24.86
CA LEU A 277 -4.19 19.78 26.20
C LEU A 277 -3.26 19.21 27.28
N ARG A 278 -2.83 17.93 27.17
CA ARG A 278 -1.83 17.34 28.05
C ARG A 278 -0.48 18.06 27.96
N ARG A 279 -0.02 18.34 26.74
CA ARG A 279 1.17 19.15 26.50
C ARG A 279 1.02 20.56 27.07
N GLN A 280 -0.15 21.18 26.88
CA GLN A 280 -0.44 22.51 27.43
C GLN A 280 -0.39 22.50 28.97
N ASN A 281 -0.92 21.46 29.61
CA ASN A 281 -0.85 21.28 31.05
C ASN A 281 0.59 21.21 31.57
N ALA A 282 1.48 20.50 30.87
CA ALA A 282 2.90 20.48 31.19
C ALA A 282 3.52 21.88 31.07
N LEU A 283 3.20 22.64 30.00
CA LEU A 283 3.68 24.01 29.84
C LEU A 283 3.19 24.95 30.95
N VAL A 284 1.97 24.75 31.47
CA VAL A 284 1.44 25.53 32.61
C VAL A 284 2.36 25.37 33.83
N VAL A 285 2.72 24.12 34.19
CA VAL A 285 3.59 23.86 35.34
C VAL A 285 5.02 24.34 35.08
N LEU A 286 5.56 24.15 33.87
CA LEU A 286 6.89 24.66 33.51
C LEU A 286 6.97 26.18 33.57
N THR A 287 5.88 26.89 33.24
CA THR A 287 5.80 28.35 33.39
C THR A 287 5.82 28.76 34.87
N ALA A 288 5.21 27.98 35.76
CA ALA A 288 5.30 28.21 37.21
C ALA A 288 6.73 27.97 37.71
N ALA A 289 7.37 26.88 37.28
CA ALA A 289 8.75 26.56 37.63
C ALA A 289 9.75 27.63 37.18
N GLU A 290 9.56 28.18 35.98
CA GLU A 290 10.37 29.28 35.43
C GLU A 290 10.26 30.55 36.29
N ARG A 291 9.04 30.90 36.71
CA ARG A 291 8.79 32.08 37.57
C ARG A 291 9.42 31.96 38.95
N ASP A 292 9.41 30.76 39.48
CA ASP A 292 10.04 30.45 40.76
C ASP A 292 11.56 30.23 40.64
N GLY A 293 12.12 30.34 39.43
CA GLY A 293 13.55 30.16 39.16
C GLY A 293 14.04 28.71 39.36
N SER A 294 13.13 27.74 39.32
CA SER A 294 13.41 26.32 39.57
C SER A 294 13.46 25.46 38.30
N ILE A 295 13.37 26.06 37.11
CA ILE A 295 13.30 25.33 35.83
C ILE A 295 14.51 24.40 35.59
N GLU A 296 15.72 24.83 35.95
CA GLU A 296 16.94 24.01 35.85
C GLU A 296 16.88 22.78 36.77
N GLN A 297 16.36 22.95 37.99
CA GLN A 297 16.17 21.83 38.91
C GLN A 297 15.16 20.84 38.33
N VAL A 298 14.03 21.34 37.82
CA VAL A 298 12.97 20.52 37.22
C VAL A 298 13.49 19.74 36.02
N GLU A 299 14.24 20.38 35.12
CA GLU A 299 14.88 19.73 33.97
C GLU A 299 15.78 18.56 34.39
N ASN A 300 16.71 18.81 35.32
CA ASN A 300 17.64 17.80 35.80
C ASN A 300 16.94 16.61 36.49
N GLU A 301 15.90 16.89 37.28
CA GLU A 301 15.13 15.86 37.96
C GLU A 301 14.31 15.03 36.95
N LEU A 302 13.66 15.66 35.97
CA LEU A 302 12.93 14.96 34.90
C LEU A 302 13.86 14.06 34.09
N PHE A 303 15.06 14.55 33.72
CA PHE A 303 16.06 13.75 33.02
C PHE A 303 16.51 12.53 33.84
N GLY A 304 16.74 12.72 35.13
CA GLY A 304 17.06 11.63 36.05
C GLY A 304 15.96 10.57 36.13
N VAL A 305 14.69 10.99 36.15
CA VAL A 305 13.53 10.08 36.17
C VAL A 305 13.34 9.40 34.82
N ALA A 306 13.47 10.10 33.70
CA ALA A 306 13.39 9.54 32.35
C ALA A 306 14.38 8.38 32.19
N ARG A 307 15.65 8.61 32.53
CA ARG A 307 16.71 7.59 32.50
C ARG A 307 16.44 6.42 33.43
N LEU A 308 15.86 6.67 34.62
CA LEU A 308 15.47 5.60 35.54
C LEU A 308 14.39 4.71 34.92
N LEU A 309 13.39 5.29 34.25
CA LEU A 309 12.32 4.54 33.60
C LEU A 309 12.82 3.76 32.38
N GLU A 310 13.67 4.37 31.56
CA GLU A 310 14.30 3.72 30.40
C GLU A 310 15.12 2.48 30.82
N GLN A 311 15.91 2.60 31.89
CA GLN A 311 16.70 1.50 32.45
C GLN A 311 15.84 0.40 33.11
N ASN A 312 14.56 0.67 33.38
CA ASN A 312 13.65 -0.25 34.05
C ASN A 312 12.33 -0.41 33.27
N PRO A 313 12.33 -1.12 32.11
CA PRO A 313 11.15 -1.20 31.24
C PRO A 313 9.90 -1.80 31.90
N GLN A 314 10.09 -2.74 32.84
CA GLN A 314 8.98 -3.31 33.61
C GLN A 314 8.28 -2.24 34.46
N LEU A 315 9.04 -1.33 35.05
CA LEU A 315 8.52 -0.23 35.85
C LEU A 315 7.79 0.79 34.98
N ALA A 316 8.38 1.17 33.85
CA ALA A 316 7.74 2.03 32.86
C ALA A 316 6.40 1.44 32.39
N SER A 317 6.35 0.13 32.13
CA SER A 317 5.11 -0.56 31.75
C SER A 317 4.05 -0.55 32.85
N LEU A 318 4.42 -0.71 34.13
CA LEU A 318 3.46 -0.65 35.24
C LEU A 318 2.87 0.75 35.43
N LEU A 319 3.68 1.80 35.23
CA LEU A 319 3.21 3.19 35.27
C LEU A 319 2.34 3.55 34.05
N ALA A 320 2.62 2.95 32.89
CA ALA A 320 1.86 3.14 31.66
C ALA A 320 0.51 2.39 31.63
N ASP A 321 0.32 1.40 32.50
CA ASP A 321 -0.88 0.57 32.51
C ASP A 321 -2.12 1.30 33.04
N HIS A 322 -2.77 2.04 32.14
CA HIS A 322 -4.01 2.77 32.39
C HIS A 322 -5.23 1.89 32.70
N THR A 323 -5.13 0.56 32.63
CA THR A 323 -6.22 -0.33 33.07
C THR A 323 -6.30 -0.43 34.59
N HIS A 324 -5.22 -0.04 35.28
CA HIS A 324 -5.15 0.04 36.73
C HIS A 324 -5.49 1.45 37.24
N ASP A 325 -5.94 1.49 38.50
CA ASP A 325 -6.27 2.72 39.20
C ASP A 325 -5.13 3.76 39.13
N ALA A 326 -5.47 4.99 38.73
CA ALA A 326 -4.50 6.06 38.55
C ALA A 326 -3.82 6.46 39.88
N GLY A 327 -4.57 6.43 40.99
CA GLY A 327 -4.04 6.72 42.32
C GLY A 327 -2.93 5.74 42.71
N LYS A 328 -3.15 4.43 42.50
CA LYS A 328 -2.10 3.42 42.75
C LYS A 328 -0.86 3.60 41.89
N ARG A 329 -1.01 4.04 40.63
CA ARG A 329 0.13 4.34 39.75
C ARG A 329 0.90 5.57 40.22
N VAL A 330 0.19 6.59 40.71
CA VAL A 330 0.80 7.78 41.35
C VAL A 330 1.48 7.40 42.67
N ASP A 331 0.91 6.51 43.48
CA ASP A 331 1.54 6.00 44.71
C ASP A 331 2.81 5.20 44.41
N LEU A 332 2.79 4.38 43.36
CA LEU A 332 3.98 3.68 42.87
C LEU A 332 5.05 4.69 42.46
N LEU A 333 4.69 5.70 41.65
CA LEU A 333 5.60 6.80 41.29
C LEU A 333 6.17 7.48 42.55
N ARG A 334 5.32 7.82 43.52
CA ARG A 334 5.73 8.43 44.79
C ARG A 334 6.74 7.56 45.53
N SER A 335 6.56 6.24 45.56
CA SER A 335 7.50 5.33 46.23
C SER A 335 8.89 5.29 45.58
N LEU A 336 8.98 5.65 44.29
CA LEU A 336 10.21 5.63 43.51
C LEU A 336 10.99 6.94 43.63
N VAL A 337 10.31 8.05 43.39
CA VAL A 337 10.93 9.39 43.38
C VAL A 337 10.93 10.03 44.77
N GLY A 338 10.00 9.64 45.65
CA GLY A 338 9.91 10.12 47.03
C GLY A 338 9.90 11.64 47.15
N ASP A 339 10.62 12.14 48.16
CA ASP A 339 10.90 13.57 48.38
C ASP A 339 12.17 14.04 47.64
N LYS A 340 12.71 13.23 46.70
CA LYS A 340 13.93 13.58 45.96
C LYS A 340 13.69 14.57 44.84
N VAL A 341 12.42 14.79 44.48
CA VAL A 341 12.01 15.71 43.41
C VAL A 341 11.27 16.90 44.01
N GLY A 342 11.47 18.07 43.43
CA GLY A 342 10.77 19.29 43.81
C GLY A 342 9.26 19.23 43.52
N SER A 343 8.52 20.21 44.04
CA SER A 343 7.06 20.28 43.91
C SER A 343 6.61 20.33 42.45
N HIS A 344 7.22 21.19 41.62
CA HIS A 344 6.88 21.31 40.20
C HIS A 344 7.12 20.02 39.41
N THR A 345 8.27 19.37 39.63
CA THR A 345 8.58 18.07 39.03
C THR A 345 7.57 17.02 39.44
N TRP A 346 7.19 16.99 40.73
CA TRP A 346 6.16 16.08 41.20
C TRP A 346 4.82 16.31 40.50
N TYR A 347 4.38 17.57 40.36
CA TYR A 347 3.14 17.90 39.64
C TYR A 347 3.21 17.43 38.18
N LEU A 348 4.31 17.72 37.47
CA LEU A 348 4.51 17.27 36.10
C LEU A 348 4.41 15.75 35.96
N LEU A 349 5.16 15.01 36.79
CA LEU A 349 5.18 13.55 36.75
C LEU A 349 3.80 12.98 37.11
N SER A 350 3.22 13.39 38.24
CA SER A 350 1.93 12.85 38.70
C SER A 350 0.79 13.13 37.74
N HIS A 351 0.66 14.36 37.23
CA HIS A 351 -0.34 14.71 36.22
C HIS A 351 -0.15 13.91 34.94
N THR A 352 1.10 13.71 34.50
CA THR A 352 1.41 12.90 33.32
C THR A 352 1.00 11.45 33.51
N ILE A 353 1.34 10.82 34.65
CA ILE A 353 0.97 9.42 34.93
C ILE A 353 -0.55 9.22 34.91
N VAL A 354 -1.30 10.16 35.48
CA VAL A 354 -2.77 10.16 35.44
C VAL A 354 -3.28 10.19 34.00
N LEU A 355 -2.63 10.98 33.13
CA LEU A 355 -3.07 11.28 31.77
C LEU A 355 -2.37 10.46 30.66
N LEU A 356 -1.58 9.43 30.98
CA LEU A 356 -0.78 8.66 30.00
C LEU A 356 -1.61 8.04 28.87
N HIS A 357 -2.83 7.56 29.15
CA HIS A 357 -3.77 7.01 28.15
C HIS A 357 -3.14 6.05 27.11
N GLY A 358 -2.23 5.16 27.56
CA GLY A 358 -1.58 4.15 26.70
C GLY A 358 -0.25 4.59 26.08
N GLN A 359 0.21 5.81 26.33
CA GLN A 359 1.58 6.22 26.01
C GLN A 359 2.57 5.52 26.97
N PRO A 360 3.76 5.10 26.49
CA PRO A 360 4.83 4.62 27.37
C PRO A 360 5.28 5.71 28.36
N ALA A 361 5.49 5.32 29.62
CA ALA A 361 5.78 6.28 30.69
C ALA A 361 7.18 6.89 30.56
N ASP A 362 8.16 6.11 30.13
CA ASP A 362 9.51 6.54 29.80
C ASP A 362 9.50 7.63 28.72
N VAL A 363 8.85 7.37 27.58
CA VAL A 363 8.71 8.35 26.48
C VAL A 363 7.99 9.61 26.95
N ALA A 364 6.92 9.47 27.73
CA ALA A 364 6.17 10.62 28.21
C ALA A 364 6.99 11.52 29.14
N VAL A 365 7.80 10.93 30.04
CA VAL A 365 8.66 11.70 30.96
C VAL A 365 9.85 12.32 30.22
N ASP A 366 10.40 11.62 29.23
CA ASP A 366 11.45 12.14 28.37
C ASP A 366 10.99 13.42 27.63
N HIS A 367 9.80 13.39 27.03
CA HIS A 367 9.20 14.58 26.41
C HIS A 367 9.02 15.75 27.41
N LEU A 368 8.77 15.48 28.70
CA LEU A 368 8.70 16.55 29.71
C LEU A 368 10.07 17.17 29.96
N ALA A 369 11.12 16.35 30.01
CA ALA A 369 12.49 16.84 30.17
C ALA A 369 12.88 17.72 28.97
N GLU A 370 12.55 17.31 27.76
CA GLU A 370 12.75 18.10 26.54
C GLU A 370 11.96 19.43 26.57
N LEU A 371 10.69 19.40 26.99
CA LEU A 371 9.88 20.62 27.14
C LEU A 371 10.48 21.56 28.19
N ALA A 372 10.99 21.02 29.30
CA ALA A 372 11.62 21.82 30.36
C ALA A 372 12.91 22.50 29.88
N ALA A 373 13.79 21.74 29.22
CA ALA A 373 15.00 22.26 28.60
C ALA A 373 14.64 23.36 27.57
N ALA A 374 13.68 23.07 26.70
CA ALA A 374 13.21 24.03 25.71
C ALA A 374 12.67 25.33 26.31
N ARG A 375 11.95 25.28 27.43
CA ARG A 375 11.49 26.48 28.15
C ARG A 375 12.61 27.25 28.82
N ARG A 376 13.64 26.56 29.34
CA ARG A 376 14.86 27.21 29.87
C ARG A 376 15.65 27.95 28.78
N GLY A 377 15.44 27.62 27.51
CA GLY A 377 16.25 28.13 26.40
C GLY A 377 17.63 27.46 26.31
N GLU A 378 17.76 26.29 26.92
CA GLU A 378 18.95 25.44 26.85
C GLU A 378 18.54 24.07 26.29
N SER A 379 19.33 23.45 25.43
CA SER A 379 19.05 22.08 24.98
C SER A 379 20.33 21.30 24.81
N VAL A 380 20.23 19.99 25.02
CA VAL A 380 21.36 19.09 24.84
C VAL A 380 21.32 18.54 23.43
N ALA A 381 22.43 18.68 22.72
CA ALA A 381 22.68 17.99 21.47
C ALA A 381 23.55 16.77 21.75
N HIS A 382 23.02 15.58 21.49
CA HIS A 382 23.79 14.35 21.51
C HIS A 382 24.52 14.22 20.17
N VAL A 383 25.85 14.22 20.20
CA VAL A 383 26.70 14.20 19.01
C VAL A 383 27.51 12.93 19.01
N VAL A 384 27.18 12.03 18.08
CA VAL A 384 27.94 10.81 17.84
C VAL A 384 28.99 11.09 16.76
N SER A 385 30.25 10.84 17.07
CA SER A 385 31.39 11.11 16.18
C SER A 385 32.32 9.90 16.10
N ALA A 386 32.97 9.72 14.95
CA ALA A 386 33.99 8.69 14.76
C ALA A 386 35.30 8.95 15.53
N ALA A 387 35.55 10.21 15.89
CA ALA A 387 36.74 10.64 16.62
C ALA A 387 36.36 11.63 17.73
N GLU A 388 37.25 11.75 18.73
CA GLU A 388 37.07 12.72 19.80
C GLU A 388 37.11 14.15 19.25
N LEU A 389 36.08 14.92 19.56
CA LEU A 389 35.94 16.31 19.14
C LEU A 389 36.86 17.20 19.96
N SER A 390 37.62 18.08 19.30
CA SER A 390 38.40 19.12 19.98
C SER A 390 37.50 20.16 20.63
N ASP A 391 37.99 20.86 21.66
CA ASP A 391 37.21 21.91 22.35
C ASP A 391 36.80 23.04 21.40
N ALA A 392 37.64 23.35 20.41
CA ALA A 392 37.32 24.31 19.36
C ALA A 392 36.13 23.84 18.50
N GLN A 393 36.11 22.56 18.11
CA GLN A 393 34.99 21.96 17.36
C GLN A 393 33.72 21.92 18.19
N LYS A 394 33.79 21.53 19.47
CA LYS A 394 32.63 21.54 20.39
C LYS A 394 32.04 22.93 20.53
N SER A 395 32.87 23.95 20.74
CA SER A 395 32.41 25.34 20.86
C SER A 395 31.80 25.85 19.57
N ARG A 396 32.39 25.52 18.41
CA ARG A 396 31.90 25.93 17.10
C ARG A 396 30.57 25.25 16.77
N LEU A 397 30.46 23.95 17.01
CA LEU A 397 29.24 23.18 16.84
C LEU A 397 28.11 23.70 17.76
N SER A 398 28.41 23.97 19.03
CA SER A 398 27.45 24.59 19.97
C SER A 398 26.94 25.94 19.45
N SER A 399 27.82 26.80 18.93
CA SER A 399 27.42 28.10 18.35
C SER A 399 26.57 27.95 17.09
N VAL A 400 26.94 27.03 16.19
CA VAL A 400 26.20 26.78 14.95
C VAL A 400 24.82 26.20 15.26
N LEU A 401 24.74 25.17 16.10
CA LEU A 401 23.47 24.59 16.54
C LEU A 401 22.65 25.64 17.29
N GLY A 402 23.26 26.49 18.11
CA GLY A 402 22.54 27.56 18.80
C GLY A 402 21.95 28.61 17.86
N SER A 403 22.64 28.95 16.77
CA SER A 403 22.10 29.81 15.72
C SER A 403 20.98 29.15 14.92
N ILE A 404 21.07 27.84 14.69
CA ILE A 404 20.06 27.04 13.98
C ILE A 404 18.79 26.93 14.82
N TYR A 405 18.93 26.56 16.09
CA TYR A 405 17.83 26.26 17.01
C TYR A 405 17.32 27.48 17.80
N GLY A 406 18.00 28.63 17.70
CA GLY A 406 17.61 29.88 18.37
C GLY A 406 17.73 29.85 19.90
N ARG A 407 18.57 28.96 20.45
CA ARG A 407 18.73 28.72 21.90
C ARG A 407 20.14 28.23 22.24
N THR A 408 20.52 28.25 23.51
CA THR A 408 21.84 27.75 23.91
C THR A 408 21.88 26.23 23.79
N ILE A 409 22.87 25.68 23.07
CA ILE A 409 23.00 24.23 22.88
C ILE A 409 24.23 23.71 23.62
N SER A 410 24.02 22.81 24.57
CA SER A 410 25.09 22.05 25.23
C SER A 410 25.38 20.77 24.43
N VAL A 411 26.63 20.55 24.05
CA VAL A 411 27.02 19.42 23.21
C VAL A 411 27.53 18.28 24.09
N GLN A 412 26.81 17.15 24.09
CA GLN A 412 27.26 15.89 24.68
C GLN A 412 27.81 14.99 23.59
N THR A 413 29.05 14.52 23.73
CA THR A 413 29.73 13.75 22.69
C THR A 413 29.81 12.27 23.04
N GLU A 414 29.45 11.41 22.10
CA GLU A 414 29.62 9.96 22.16
C GLU A 414 30.50 9.49 20.98
N LEU A 415 31.30 8.45 21.20
CA LEU A 415 32.30 7.99 20.24
C LEU A 415 31.87 6.66 19.61
N ASP A 416 31.64 6.67 18.30
CA ASP A 416 31.22 5.49 17.52
C ASP A 416 32.06 5.37 16.24
N ALA A 417 32.94 4.36 16.22
CA ALA A 417 33.82 4.10 15.09
C ALA A 417 33.08 3.62 13.82
N GLU A 418 31.82 3.17 13.92
CA GLU A 418 31.05 2.70 12.76
C GLU A 418 30.66 3.83 11.79
N LEU A 419 30.63 5.08 12.26
CA LEU A 419 30.31 6.26 11.44
C LEU A 419 31.34 6.56 10.34
N LEU A 420 32.56 6.00 10.47
CA LEU A 420 33.74 6.21 9.61
C LEU A 420 34.30 7.65 9.64
N GLY A 421 33.43 8.66 9.67
CA GLY A 421 33.76 10.08 9.75
C GLY A 421 32.53 10.98 9.64
N GLY A 422 32.73 12.28 9.88
CA GLY A 422 31.62 13.23 10.05
C GLY A 422 31.00 13.10 11.44
N LEU A 423 29.73 13.50 11.55
CA LEU A 423 29.02 13.51 12.83
C LEU A 423 27.52 13.28 12.63
N ARG A 424 26.89 12.64 13.60
CA ARG A 424 25.45 12.53 13.74
C ARG A 424 25.04 13.36 14.95
N VAL A 425 24.16 14.33 14.75
CA VAL A 425 23.63 15.17 15.84
C VAL A 425 22.19 14.79 16.08
N SER A 426 21.81 14.50 17.30
CA SER A 426 20.40 14.45 17.73
C SER A 426 20.10 15.56 18.73
N VAL A 427 19.02 16.31 18.48
CA VAL A 427 18.50 17.36 19.35
C VAL A 427 17.01 17.07 19.56
N GLY A 428 16.68 16.48 20.71
CA GLY A 428 15.36 15.88 20.94
C GLY A 428 15.04 14.84 19.86
N ASP A 429 13.86 14.94 19.26
CA ASP A 429 13.41 14.05 18.16
C ASP A 429 14.10 14.29 16.80
N GLU A 430 14.88 15.36 16.64
CA GLU A 430 15.51 15.68 15.35
C GLU A 430 16.90 15.06 15.25
N VAL A 431 17.15 14.34 14.15
CA VAL A 431 18.46 13.76 13.83
C VAL A 431 19.00 14.38 12.55
N ILE A 432 20.17 15.01 12.67
CA ILE A 432 20.97 15.47 11.55
C ILE A 432 22.03 14.42 11.26
N GLU A 433 21.80 13.66 10.19
CA GLU A 433 22.71 12.62 9.71
C GLU A 433 23.72 13.21 8.71
N ALA A 434 24.89 13.60 9.22
CA ALA A 434 25.98 14.11 8.40
C ALA A 434 27.23 13.22 8.46
N ASP A 435 27.03 11.93 8.72
CA ASP A 435 28.09 10.92 8.75
C ASP A 435 28.28 10.24 7.37
N VAL A 436 29.50 9.73 7.16
CA VAL A 436 29.92 9.12 5.90
C VAL A 436 29.22 7.78 5.65
N ALA A 437 28.98 6.99 6.70
CA ALA A 437 28.30 5.70 6.57
C ALA A 437 26.87 5.87 6.03
N THR A 438 26.11 6.83 6.57
CA THR A 438 24.77 7.16 6.10
C THR A 438 24.78 7.71 4.68
N ARG A 439 25.77 8.54 4.31
CA ARG A 439 25.91 9.02 2.91
C ARG A 439 26.18 7.88 1.93
N LEU A 440 27.00 6.90 2.31
CA LEU A 440 27.26 5.71 1.48
C LEU A 440 26.01 4.83 1.37
N ALA A 441 25.25 4.65 2.45
CA ALA A 441 23.98 3.93 2.43
C ALA A 441 22.95 4.61 1.49
N LYS A 442 22.78 5.93 1.61
CA LYS A 442 21.92 6.73 0.71
C LYS A 442 22.39 6.64 -0.75
N ALA A 443 23.70 6.64 -0.99
CA ALA A 443 24.24 6.45 -2.34
C ALA A 443 23.89 5.07 -2.90
N ALA A 444 24.00 4.01 -2.11
CA ALA A 444 23.61 2.65 -2.51
C ALA A 444 22.11 2.52 -2.79
N GLU A 445 21.26 3.16 -1.98
CA GLU A 445 19.80 3.15 -2.18
C GLU A 445 19.37 3.92 -3.43
N SER A 446 20.09 4.99 -3.78
CA SER A 446 19.82 5.82 -4.97
C SER A 446 20.21 5.15 -6.29
N LEU A 447 20.83 3.97 -6.25
CA LEU A 447 21.23 3.25 -7.45
C LEU A 447 19.99 2.84 -8.27
N PRO A 448 20.07 2.94 -9.61
CA PRO A 448 18.97 2.51 -10.47
C PRO A 448 18.69 1.03 -10.25
N ARG A 449 17.43 0.73 -9.89
CA ARG A 449 16.89 -0.62 -9.78
C ARG A 449 16.39 -1.13 -11.12
#